data_AF-A0A961PWN6-F1
#
_entry.id   AF-A0A961PWN6-F1
#
_cell.length_a   1.000
_cell.length_b   1.000
_cell.length_c   1.000
_cell.angle_alpha   90.00
_cell.angle_beta   90.00
_cell.angle_gamma   90.00
#
_symmetry.space_group_name_H-M   'P 1'
#
loop_
_entity.id
_entity.type
_entity.pdbx_description
1 polymer ?
#
loop_
_entity_poly.entity_id
_entity_poly.type
_entity_poly.pdbx_seq_one_letter_code
_entity_poly.pdbx_strand_id
1 'polypeptide(L)'
;MPEARVDLAGGKAPLRIRINGPDPTFRLAADRIAAAALAPIDPLLEDLLEIACTVFAADSSVTRGGAARSAMGEAWHRDFRFEIPVRRPEHWSRPEVMAALVDAVTFLTGDVVGFRFTERGASAPAQQFLDLDPSGAPFEAADVILFSGGLDSLAGALEVLSTSSSRVILVTHRSAQKVIPRQEEL
;
A
#
# COMPACT_ATOMS: atom_id res chain seq x y z
N MET A 1 -2.53 5.68 18.64
CA MET A 1 -2.00 5.64 17.26
C MET A 1 -2.48 4.35 16.63
N PRO A 2 -2.90 4.34 15.36
CA PRO A 2 -3.30 3.10 14.70
C PRO A 2 -2.09 2.17 14.63
N GLU A 3 -2.17 1.04 15.32
CA GLU A 3 -1.22 -0.06 15.21
C GLU A 3 -1.99 -1.24 14.60
N ALA A 4 -1.55 -1.69 13.43
CA ALA A 4 -2.06 -2.92 12.85
C ALA A 4 -1.31 -4.11 13.44
N ARG A 5 -2.05 -5.14 13.80
CA ARG A 5 -1.51 -6.40 14.31
C ARG A 5 -1.66 -7.47 13.23
N VAL A 6 -0.60 -8.20 12.95
CA VAL A 6 -0.63 -9.32 12.00
C VAL A 6 -0.20 -10.59 12.71
N ASP A 7 -1.15 -11.47 12.97
CA ASP A 7 -0.88 -12.78 13.54
C ASP A 7 -0.51 -13.78 12.43
N LEU A 8 0.44 -14.65 12.76
CA LEU A 8 1.00 -15.68 11.88
C LEU A 8 0.62 -17.06 12.43
N ALA A 9 0.23 -17.99 11.56
CA ALA A 9 0.08 -19.38 11.98
C ALA A 9 1.39 -19.98 12.54
N GLY A 10 1.25 -20.97 13.41
CA GLY A 10 2.37 -21.67 14.03
C GLY A 10 2.96 -21.02 15.28
N GLY A 11 2.20 -20.13 15.95
CA GLY A 11 2.58 -19.57 17.26
C GLY A 11 3.75 -18.57 17.21
N LYS A 12 4.08 -18.04 16.02
CA LYS A 12 5.07 -16.98 15.87
C LYS A 12 4.57 -15.69 16.52
N ALA A 13 5.50 -14.87 17.01
CA ALA A 13 5.16 -13.57 17.54
C ALA A 13 4.47 -12.71 16.46
N PRO A 14 3.38 -11.98 16.80
CA PRO A 14 2.68 -11.15 15.83
C PRO A 14 3.54 -9.97 15.38
N LEU A 15 3.39 -9.58 14.12
CA LEU A 15 3.96 -8.34 13.61
C LEU A 15 3.11 -7.16 14.07
N ARG A 16 3.78 -6.06 14.43
CA ARG A 16 3.13 -4.78 14.74
C ARG A 16 3.54 -3.76 13.69
N ILE A 17 2.57 -3.32 12.92
CA ILE A 17 2.77 -2.37 11.83
C ILE A 17 2.24 -1.01 12.28
N ARG A 18 3.16 -0.06 12.44
CA ARG A 18 2.89 1.34 12.79
C ARG A 18 3.28 2.19 11.59
N ILE A 19 2.27 2.72 10.92
CA ILE A 19 2.44 3.58 9.77
C ILE A 19 2.63 5.02 10.28
N ASN A 20 3.79 5.61 9.97
CA ASN A 20 4.16 6.98 10.37
C ASN A 20 4.16 7.19 11.90
N GLY A 21 4.31 8.44 12.35
CA GLY A 21 4.38 8.80 13.76
C GLY A 21 5.80 8.74 14.36
N PRO A 22 5.91 8.78 15.71
CA PRO A 22 7.19 8.90 16.42
C PRO A 22 8.01 7.60 16.46
N ASP A 23 7.37 6.43 16.36
CA ASP A 23 8.03 5.12 16.31
C ASP A 23 7.46 4.24 15.16
N PRO A 24 7.67 4.64 13.89
CA PRO A 24 7.10 3.94 12.75
C PRO A 24 7.88 2.67 12.44
N THR A 25 7.18 1.58 12.14
CA THR A 25 7.78 0.39 11.51
C THR A 25 7.64 0.42 9.99
N PHE A 26 6.75 1.28 9.47
CA PHE A 26 6.57 1.55 8.05
C PHE A 26 6.33 3.04 7.82
N ARG A 27 6.90 3.61 6.74
CA ARG A 27 6.67 5.01 6.36
C ARG A 27 5.83 5.06 5.09
N LEU A 28 4.71 5.76 5.17
CA LEU A 28 3.81 6.03 4.04
C LEU A 28 3.75 7.55 3.82
N ALA A 29 4.33 8.02 2.73
CA ALA A 29 4.29 9.43 2.33
C ALA A 29 3.03 9.73 1.50
N ALA A 30 1.84 9.41 2.03
CA ALA A 30 0.56 9.64 1.35
C ALA A 30 0.25 11.14 1.18
N ASP A 31 0.80 11.98 2.05
CA ASP A 31 0.80 13.43 1.95
C ASP A 31 1.39 13.93 0.63
N ARG A 32 2.41 13.26 0.07
CA ARG A 32 2.94 13.60 -1.26
C ARG A 32 1.92 13.39 -2.37
N ILE A 33 1.03 12.39 -2.23
CA ILE A 33 -0.04 12.14 -3.19
C ILE A 33 -1.09 13.24 -3.08
N ALA A 34 -1.52 13.56 -1.85
CA ALA A 34 -2.45 14.65 -1.58
C ALA A 34 -1.91 16.00 -2.08
N ALA A 35 -0.61 16.24 -1.89
CA ALA A 35 0.09 17.42 -2.37
C ALA A 35 0.16 17.47 -3.90
N ALA A 36 0.53 16.36 -4.57
CA ALA A 36 0.58 16.31 -6.02
C ALA A 36 -0.80 16.51 -6.67
N ALA A 37 -1.85 15.99 -6.03
CA ALA A 37 -3.24 16.19 -6.46
C ALA A 37 -3.84 17.53 -6.02
N LEU A 38 -3.16 18.26 -5.12
CA LEU A 38 -3.66 19.44 -4.39
C LEU A 38 -5.08 19.30 -3.84
N ALA A 39 -5.42 18.09 -3.43
CA ALA A 39 -6.72 17.75 -2.90
C ALA A 39 -6.55 16.78 -1.73
N PRO A 40 -7.40 16.86 -0.69
CA PRO A 40 -7.42 15.83 0.34
C PRO A 40 -7.80 14.49 -0.28
N ILE A 41 -7.13 13.43 0.17
CA ILE A 41 -7.47 12.07 -0.25
C ILE A 41 -8.75 11.66 0.50
N ASP A 42 -9.67 11.01 -0.21
CA ASP A 42 -10.89 10.48 0.42
C ASP A 42 -10.53 9.55 1.58
N PRO A 43 -11.18 9.64 2.75
CA PRO A 43 -10.87 8.81 3.91
C PRO A 43 -10.86 7.30 3.63
N LEU A 44 -11.70 6.82 2.70
CA LEU A 44 -11.74 5.43 2.28
C LEU A 44 -10.50 5.06 1.46
N LEU A 45 -10.02 5.96 0.61
CA LEU A 45 -8.77 5.77 -0.13
C LEU A 45 -7.55 5.81 0.80
N GLU A 46 -7.56 6.66 1.83
CA GLU A 46 -6.52 6.62 2.88
C GLU A 46 -6.51 5.27 3.62
N ASP A 47 -7.68 4.76 3.99
CA ASP A 47 -7.79 3.43 4.60
C ASP A 47 -7.27 2.35 3.66
N LEU A 48 -7.60 2.40 2.36
CA LEU A 48 -7.11 1.44 1.37
C LEU A 48 -5.58 1.46 1.26
N LEU A 49 -4.98 2.65 1.24
CA LEU A 49 -3.51 2.80 1.23
C LEU A 49 -2.88 2.21 2.50
N GLU A 50 -3.44 2.52 3.68
CA GLU A 50 -2.94 1.99 4.95
C GLU A 50 -3.08 0.45 5.02
N ILE A 51 -4.18 -0.11 4.52
CA ILE A 51 -4.38 -1.57 4.38
C ILE A 51 -3.33 -2.17 3.45
N ALA A 52 -3.15 -1.61 2.25
CA ALA A 52 -2.18 -2.09 1.27
C ALA A 52 -0.74 -2.05 1.81
N CYS A 53 -0.37 -0.96 2.50
CA CYS A 53 0.92 -0.85 3.17
C CYS A 53 1.11 -1.90 4.27
N THR A 54 0.05 -2.18 5.05
CA THR A 54 0.08 -3.22 6.08
C THR A 54 0.32 -4.60 5.48
N VAL A 55 -0.38 -4.93 4.39
CA VAL A 55 -0.19 -6.19 3.64
C VAL A 55 1.23 -6.27 3.09
N PHE A 56 1.72 -5.22 2.42
CA PHE A 56 3.07 -5.17 1.87
C PHE A 56 4.16 -5.32 2.95
N ALA A 57 4.01 -4.62 4.08
CA ALA A 57 4.94 -4.73 5.19
C ALA A 57 4.97 -6.15 5.77
N ALA A 58 3.80 -6.80 5.94
CA ALA A 58 3.73 -8.18 6.39
C ALA A 58 4.36 -9.17 5.39
N ASP A 59 4.02 -9.04 4.10
CA ASP A 59 4.54 -9.89 3.02
C ASP A 59 6.08 -9.83 2.93
N SER A 60 6.63 -8.62 2.99
CA SER A 60 8.08 -8.38 2.91
C SER A 60 8.85 -8.75 4.18
N SER A 61 8.19 -8.81 5.34
CA SER A 61 8.84 -9.08 6.63
C SER A 61 8.95 -10.56 6.99
N VAL A 62 8.19 -11.44 6.33
CA VAL A 62 8.12 -12.86 6.68
C VAL A 62 8.73 -13.71 5.57
N THR A 63 9.79 -14.46 5.86
CA THR A 63 10.42 -15.31 4.85
C THR A 63 9.52 -16.49 4.47
N ARG A 64 9.60 -16.94 3.21
CA ARG A 64 8.94 -18.14 2.68
C ARG A 64 9.77 -19.42 2.89
N GLY A 65 10.66 -19.43 3.88
CA GLY A 65 11.69 -20.46 4.08
C GLY A 65 13.10 -20.03 3.65
N GLY A 66 14.06 -20.95 3.75
CA GLY A 66 15.48 -20.73 3.43
C GLY A 66 15.90 -21.31 2.07
N ALA A 67 17.21 -21.28 1.78
CA ALA A 67 17.79 -21.74 0.50
C ALA A 67 17.49 -23.21 0.17
N ALA A 68 17.23 -24.04 1.19
CA ALA A 68 16.67 -25.37 1.02
C ALA A 68 15.16 -25.32 1.30
N ARG A 69 14.36 -25.83 0.37
CA ARG A 69 12.93 -26.14 0.59
C ARG A 69 12.82 -27.32 1.57
N SER A 70 13.15 -27.09 2.83
CA SER A 70 12.88 -28.04 3.91
C SER A 70 11.36 -28.29 4.00
N ALA A 71 10.97 -29.52 4.33
CA ALA A 71 9.58 -29.95 4.43
C ALA A 71 8.72 -29.64 3.18
N MET A 72 9.23 -29.93 1.97
CA MET A 72 8.48 -29.78 0.70
C MET A 72 7.92 -28.37 0.43
N GLY A 73 8.48 -27.33 1.06
CA GLY A 73 7.99 -25.96 0.88
C GLY A 73 6.74 -25.64 1.69
N GLU A 74 6.47 -26.32 2.81
CA GLU A 74 5.39 -25.96 3.74
C GLU A 74 5.41 -24.47 4.15
N ALA A 75 6.59 -23.87 4.30
CA ALA A 75 6.73 -22.44 4.62
C ALA A 75 6.44 -21.49 3.44
N TRP A 76 6.17 -22.02 2.23
CA TRP A 76 5.88 -21.23 1.04
C TRP A 76 4.52 -20.54 1.10
N HIS A 77 3.55 -21.19 1.74
CA HIS A 77 2.21 -20.66 1.98
C HIS A 77 2.12 -20.21 3.44
N ARG A 78 1.92 -18.91 3.66
CA ARG A 78 1.75 -18.36 5.00
C ARG A 78 0.25 -18.18 5.28
N ASP A 79 -0.12 -18.20 6.56
CA ASP A 79 -1.47 -17.79 7.01
C ASP A 79 -1.29 -16.51 7.83
N PHE A 80 -1.88 -15.43 7.33
CA PHE A 80 -1.88 -14.11 7.95
C PHE A 80 -3.28 -13.74 8.43
N ARG A 81 -3.37 -13.26 9.67
CA ARG A 81 -4.58 -12.63 10.22
C ARG A 81 -4.29 -11.17 10.52
N PHE A 82 -4.84 -10.29 9.71
CA PHE A 82 -4.68 -8.85 9.81
C PHE A 82 -5.78 -8.26 10.69
N GLU A 83 -5.39 -7.58 11.75
CA GLU A 83 -6.26 -6.70 12.53
C GLU A 83 -5.82 -5.25 12.30
N ILE A 84 -6.62 -4.48 11.56
CA ILE A 84 -6.24 -3.16 11.05
C ILE A 84 -7.25 -2.11 11.55
N PRO A 85 -6.80 -1.08 12.28
CA PRO A 85 -7.63 0.07 12.61
C PRO A 85 -7.87 0.93 11.36
N VAL A 86 -9.13 1.20 11.02
CA VAL A 86 -9.55 1.96 9.83
C VAL A 86 -10.56 3.04 10.20
N ARG A 87 -10.69 4.08 9.38
CA ARG A 87 -11.64 5.19 9.60
C ARG A 87 -13.09 4.76 9.38
N ARG A 88 -13.36 3.84 8.44
CA ARG A 88 -14.71 3.38 8.06
C ARG A 88 -14.87 1.86 8.22
N PRO A 89 -14.77 1.29 9.44
CA PRO A 89 -14.80 -0.16 9.65
C PRO A 89 -16.07 -0.82 9.14
N GLU A 90 -17.20 -0.11 9.16
CA GLU A 90 -18.48 -0.58 8.64
C GLU A 90 -18.45 -0.82 7.13
N HIS A 91 -17.67 -0.03 6.37
CA HIS A 91 -17.51 -0.23 4.94
C HIS A 91 -16.64 -1.46 4.66
N TRP A 92 -15.48 -1.53 5.30
CA TRP A 92 -14.50 -2.61 5.09
C TRP A 92 -14.99 -3.97 5.59
N SER A 93 -15.91 -3.98 6.57
CA SER A 93 -16.52 -5.20 7.11
C SER A 93 -17.71 -5.70 6.29
N ARG A 94 -18.11 -4.99 5.22
CA ARG A 94 -19.16 -5.49 4.31
C ARG A 94 -18.70 -6.80 3.65
N PRO A 95 -19.54 -7.85 3.60
CA PRO A 95 -19.14 -9.16 3.08
C PRO A 95 -18.51 -9.10 1.69
N GLU A 96 -19.06 -8.30 0.78
CA GLU A 96 -18.60 -8.14 -0.59
C GLU A 96 -17.24 -7.42 -0.69
N VAL A 97 -17.01 -6.40 0.15
CA VAL A 97 -15.73 -5.67 0.19
C VAL A 97 -14.65 -6.55 0.82
N MET A 98 -14.98 -7.20 1.93
CA MET A 98 -14.12 -8.15 2.63
C MET A 98 -13.71 -9.29 1.69
N ALA A 99 -14.66 -9.90 0.98
CA ALA A 99 -14.39 -10.98 0.04
C ALA A 99 -13.47 -10.53 -1.10
N ALA A 100 -13.74 -9.37 -1.70
CA ALA A 100 -12.88 -8.83 -2.76
C ALA A 100 -11.45 -8.55 -2.27
N LEU A 101 -11.30 -8.03 -1.05
CA LEU A 101 -9.99 -7.76 -0.47
C LEU A 101 -9.22 -9.05 -0.16
N VAL A 102 -9.87 -10.05 0.43
CA VAL A 102 -9.28 -11.37 0.67
C VAL A 102 -8.83 -12.02 -0.64
N ASP A 103 -9.70 -12.01 -1.65
CA ASP A 103 -9.40 -12.60 -2.96
C ASP A 103 -8.21 -11.90 -3.63
N ALA A 104 -8.22 -10.57 -3.67
CA ALA A 104 -7.14 -9.78 -4.25
C ALA A 104 -5.80 -10.05 -3.55
N VAL A 105 -5.78 -10.07 -2.22
CA VAL A 105 -4.53 -10.29 -1.47
C VAL A 105 -4.06 -11.73 -1.57
N THR A 106 -4.95 -12.72 -1.46
CA THR A 106 -4.60 -14.13 -1.67
C THR A 106 -4.08 -14.38 -3.09
N PHE A 107 -4.66 -13.73 -4.10
CA PHE A 107 -4.15 -13.82 -5.47
C PHE A 107 -2.75 -13.21 -5.61
N LEU A 108 -2.53 -12.01 -5.07
CA LEU A 108 -1.27 -11.29 -5.20
C LEU A 108 -0.12 -11.95 -4.41
N THR A 109 -0.40 -12.54 -3.25
CA THR A 109 0.63 -13.11 -2.39
C THR A 109 0.68 -14.64 -2.43
N GLY A 110 -0.37 -15.33 -2.87
CA GLY A 110 -0.47 -16.79 -2.76
C GLY A 110 -0.53 -17.31 -1.32
N ASP A 111 -0.84 -16.43 -0.36
CA ASP A 111 -1.01 -16.76 1.07
C ASP A 111 -2.50 -16.87 1.43
N VAL A 112 -2.76 -17.55 2.55
CA VAL A 112 -4.08 -17.54 3.19
C VAL A 112 -4.16 -16.28 4.05
N VAL A 113 -5.18 -15.46 3.83
CA VAL A 113 -5.34 -14.21 4.59
C VAL A 113 -6.73 -14.09 5.18
N GLY A 114 -6.82 -13.41 6.32
CA GLY A 114 -8.08 -12.95 6.89
C GLY A 114 -7.93 -11.56 7.45
N PHE A 115 -8.98 -10.74 7.34
CA PHE A 115 -9.01 -9.38 7.86
C PHE A 115 -10.04 -9.22 8.97
N ARG A 116 -9.70 -8.39 9.94
CA ARG A 116 -10.57 -7.84 10.96
C ARG A 116 -10.33 -6.34 11.02
N PHE A 117 -11.37 -5.56 10.82
CA PHE A 117 -11.29 -4.11 10.87
C PHE A 117 -11.83 -3.58 12.19
N THR A 118 -11.09 -2.66 12.79
CA THR A 118 -11.48 -1.99 14.03
C THR A 118 -11.57 -0.49 13.80
N GLU A 119 -12.34 0.21 14.62
CA GLU A 119 -12.44 1.66 14.50
C GLU A 119 -11.11 2.31 14.90
N ARG A 120 -10.60 3.17 14.03
CA ARG A 120 -9.43 3.99 14.30
C ARG A 120 -9.80 5.05 15.32
N GLY A 121 -9.24 4.96 16.52
CA GLY A 121 -9.35 6.03 17.52
C GLY A 121 -8.83 7.37 16.96
N ALA A 122 -9.36 8.49 17.48
CA ALA A 122 -9.02 9.84 17.02
C ALA A 122 -7.50 10.02 16.84
N SER A 123 -7.07 10.20 15.60
CA SER A 123 -5.67 10.42 15.29
C SER A 123 -5.32 11.89 15.48
N ALA A 124 -4.10 12.14 15.97
CA ALA A 124 -3.45 13.43 15.79
C ALA A 124 -3.48 13.81 14.30
N PRO A 125 -3.56 15.11 13.97
CA PRO A 125 -3.57 15.57 12.58
C PRO A 125 -2.41 14.91 11.82
N ALA A 126 -2.67 14.53 10.56
CA ALA A 126 -1.66 13.98 9.67
C ALA A 126 -0.41 14.86 9.77
N GLN A 127 0.70 14.29 10.22
CA GLN A 127 1.96 15.00 10.30
C GLN A 127 2.33 15.32 8.86
N GLN A 128 2.17 16.58 8.46
CA GLN A 128 2.49 17.06 7.12
C GLN A 128 3.98 16.85 6.91
N PHE A 129 4.35 15.77 6.23
CA PHE A 129 5.73 15.42 5.92
C PHE A 129 6.12 16.04 4.55
N LEU A 130 5.66 17.27 4.35
CA LEU A 130 5.75 17.98 3.10
C LEU A 130 6.86 19.03 3.20
N ASP A 131 8.02 18.65 2.67
CA ASP A 131 9.04 19.57 2.18
C ASP A 131 8.72 19.87 0.71
N LEU A 132 7.65 20.63 0.48
CA LEU A 132 7.22 21.06 -0.85
C LEU A 132 7.77 22.44 -1.15
N ASP A 133 8.12 22.67 -2.41
CA ASP A 133 8.23 24.04 -2.94
C ASP A 133 6.82 24.65 -3.03
N PRO A 134 6.47 25.64 -2.19
CA PRO A 134 5.14 26.27 -2.20
C PRO A 134 4.84 27.04 -3.49
N SER A 135 5.82 27.18 -4.40
CA SER A 135 5.65 27.83 -5.70
C SER A 135 5.14 26.91 -6.81
N GLY A 136 4.97 25.61 -6.53
CA GLY A 136 4.45 24.63 -7.50
C GLY A 136 3.03 24.95 -7.96
N ALA A 137 2.80 24.95 -9.27
CA ALA A 137 1.48 25.22 -9.84
C ALA A 137 0.50 24.08 -9.59
N PRO A 138 -0.80 24.37 -9.40
CA PRO A 138 -1.80 23.35 -9.17
C PRO A 138 -2.03 22.39 -10.33
N PHE A 139 -2.01 21.08 -10.03
CA PHE A 139 -2.23 20.02 -11.00
C PHE A 139 -3.48 19.19 -10.66
N GLU A 140 -4.58 19.47 -11.35
CA GLU A 140 -5.75 18.59 -11.35
C GLU A 140 -5.53 17.44 -12.34
N ALA A 141 -5.45 16.22 -11.80
CA ALA A 141 -5.34 15.00 -12.59
C ALA A 141 -6.71 14.33 -12.75
N ALA A 142 -7.01 13.86 -13.95
CA ALA A 142 -8.17 13.04 -14.24
C ALA A 142 -7.91 11.55 -13.92
N ASP A 143 -6.66 11.08 -14.09
CA ASP A 143 -6.30 9.67 -13.90
C ASP A 143 -4.98 9.49 -13.14
N VAL A 144 -4.85 8.34 -12.49
CA VAL A 144 -3.62 7.89 -11.83
C VAL A 144 -3.18 6.58 -12.45
N ILE A 145 -1.99 6.55 -13.05
CA ILE A 145 -1.45 5.38 -13.76
C ILE A 145 -0.27 4.81 -12.99
N LEU A 146 -0.31 3.50 -12.70
CA LEU A 146 0.83 2.80 -12.12
C LEU A 146 1.95 2.68 -13.18
N PHE A 147 3.06 3.36 -12.93
CA PHE A 147 4.22 3.42 -13.81
C PHE A 147 5.40 2.72 -13.16
N SER A 148 5.55 1.43 -13.42
CA SER A 148 6.66 0.62 -12.90
C SER A 148 8.02 0.93 -13.54
N GLY A 149 8.07 1.78 -14.58
CA GLY A 149 9.26 2.06 -15.38
C GLY A 149 9.65 0.94 -16.35
N GLY A 150 8.76 -0.03 -16.57
CA GLY A 150 8.89 -1.07 -17.57
C GLY A 150 8.26 -0.67 -18.91
N LEU A 151 8.52 -1.45 -19.96
CA LEU A 151 7.99 -1.19 -21.30
C LEU A 151 6.45 -1.25 -21.34
N ASP A 152 5.84 -2.18 -20.61
CA ASP A 152 4.38 -2.35 -20.61
C ASP A 152 3.67 -1.18 -19.92
N SER A 153 4.21 -0.71 -18.79
CA SER A 153 3.65 0.46 -18.09
C SER A 153 3.89 1.75 -18.87
N LEU A 154 4.98 1.85 -19.62
CA LEU A 154 5.20 2.93 -20.58
C LEU A 154 4.22 2.89 -21.74
N ALA A 155 4.00 1.72 -22.34
CA ALA A 155 3.03 1.57 -23.42
C ALA A 155 1.62 1.95 -22.95
N GLY A 156 1.21 1.50 -21.77
CA GLY A 156 -0.09 1.86 -21.18
C GLY A 156 -0.22 3.35 -20.89
N ALA A 157 0.82 3.98 -20.33
CA ALA A 157 0.83 5.43 -20.09
C ALA A 157 0.76 6.23 -21.41
N LEU A 158 1.53 5.82 -22.42
CA LEU A 158 1.54 6.45 -23.75
C LEU A 158 0.19 6.32 -24.44
N GLU A 159 -0.45 5.15 -24.36
CA GLU A 159 -1.79 4.96 -24.91
C GLU A 159 -2.73 6.02 -24.31
N VAL A 160 -2.87 6.08 -22.98
CA VAL A 160 -3.75 7.05 -22.30
C VAL A 160 -3.41 8.50 -22.67
N LEU A 161 -2.13 8.85 -22.72
CA LEU A 161 -1.67 10.19 -23.10
C LEU A 161 -1.89 10.52 -24.59
N SER A 162 -1.99 9.51 -25.45
CA SER A 162 -2.17 9.67 -26.89
C SER A 162 -3.65 9.69 -27.31
N THR A 163 -4.51 8.93 -26.62
CA THR A 163 -5.95 8.87 -26.90
C THR A 163 -6.78 9.88 -26.10
N SER A 164 -6.21 10.48 -25.05
CA SER A 164 -6.91 11.49 -24.24
C SER A 164 -6.06 12.75 -24.04
N SER A 165 -6.73 13.88 -23.81
CA SER A 165 -6.10 15.10 -23.30
C SER A 165 -6.12 15.16 -21.77
N SER A 166 -6.36 14.02 -21.11
CA SER A 166 -6.45 13.93 -19.67
C SER A 166 -5.09 14.22 -19.03
N ARG A 167 -5.11 15.02 -17.96
CA ARG A 167 -3.97 15.20 -17.08
C ARG A 167 -3.85 13.94 -16.22
N VAL A 168 -2.69 13.30 -16.22
CA VAL A 168 -2.50 12.03 -15.48
C VAL A 168 -1.34 12.15 -14.51
N ILE A 169 -1.44 11.48 -13.37
CA ILE A 169 -0.32 11.30 -12.44
C ILE A 169 0.25 9.90 -12.66
N LEU A 170 1.54 9.84 -13.01
CA LEU A 170 2.28 8.58 -13.05
C LEU A 170 2.83 8.26 -11.66
N VAL A 171 2.44 7.14 -11.10
CA VAL A 171 2.86 6.70 -9.76
C VAL A 171 3.79 5.51 -9.89
N THR A 172 5.00 5.64 -9.35
CA THR A 172 5.98 4.55 -9.34
C THR A 172 6.24 4.06 -7.93
N HIS A 173 6.36 2.74 -7.76
CA HIS A 173 6.81 2.11 -6.53
C HIS A 173 8.26 1.65 -6.68
N ARG A 174 9.15 2.17 -5.83
CA ARG A 174 10.59 1.89 -5.86
C ARG A 174 10.99 0.99 -4.69
N SER A 175 10.84 -0.33 -4.83
CA SER A 175 11.31 -1.30 -3.82
C SER A 175 12.72 -1.86 -4.08
N ALA A 176 13.23 -1.75 -5.32
CA ALA A 176 14.54 -2.29 -5.71
C ALA A 176 15.50 -1.18 -6.15
N GLN A 177 16.55 -0.93 -5.36
CA GLN A 177 17.52 0.17 -5.56
C GLN A 177 18.23 0.18 -6.93
N LYS A 178 18.23 -0.94 -7.67
CA LYS A 178 19.02 -1.10 -8.91
C LYS A 178 18.43 -0.43 -10.14
N VAL A 179 17.12 -0.14 -10.17
CA VAL A 179 16.43 0.44 -11.35
C VAL A 179 16.18 1.95 -11.21
N ILE A 180 16.40 2.48 -10.01
CA ILE A 180 16.09 3.86 -9.61
C ILE A 180 16.75 4.93 -10.51
N PRO A 181 18.05 4.85 -10.86
CA PRO A 181 18.69 5.92 -11.64
C PRO A 181 18.04 6.12 -13.01
N ARG A 182 17.57 5.03 -13.64
CA ARG A 182 16.97 5.06 -14.99
C ARG A 182 15.58 5.70 -14.99
N GLN A 183 14.88 5.70 -13.86
CA GLN A 183 13.54 6.27 -13.70
C GLN A 183 13.56 7.76 -13.33
N GLU A 184 14.69 8.30 -12.91
CA GLU A 184 14.83 9.74 -12.60
C GLU A 184 15.21 10.57 -13.83
N GLU A 185 15.73 9.92 -14.87
CA GLU A 185 16.10 10.55 -16.14
C GLU A 185 14.92 10.65 -17.15
N LEU A 186 13.76 10.07 -16.82
CA LEU A 186 12.52 10.10 -17.61
C LEU A 186 11.55 11.16 -17.08
#